data_AF-A0A2D6X2S9-F1
#
_entry.id   AF-A0A2D6X2S9-F1
#
_cell.length_a   1.000
_cell.length_b   1.000
_cell.length_c   1.000
_cell.angle_alpha   90.00
_cell.angle_beta   90.00
_cell.angle_gamma   90.00
#
_symmetry.space_group_name_H-M   'P 1'
#
loop_
_entity.id
_entity.type
_entity.pdbx_description
1 polymer ?
#
loop_
_entity_poly.entity_id
_entity_poly.type
_entity_poly.pdbx_seq_one_letter_code
_entity_poly.pdbx_strand_id
1 'polypeptide(L)'
;MYDEIIKLYDEAEEKGFNVGEAIYEQSFRFADHSLLLDEDCQIRIKEYNFCKQFSCPPYPSLKETPPNVVDDFLIIEQEYNLCIAKKHKEKSNA
;
A
#
# COMPACT_ATOMS: atom_id res chain seq x y z
N MET A 1 18.31 3.27 3.41
CA MET A 1 17.15 2.62 4.06
C MET A 1 17.56 1.91 5.35
N TYR A 2 18.48 0.93 5.33
CA TYR A 2 18.92 0.24 6.57
C TYR A 2 19.67 1.16 7.56
N ASP A 3 20.51 2.07 7.08
CA ASP A 3 21.30 2.97 7.95
C ASP A 3 20.44 3.94 8.78
N GLU A 4 19.26 4.31 8.29
CA GLU A 4 18.34 5.23 8.99
C GLU A 4 17.53 4.49 10.06
N ILE A 5 17.15 3.24 9.79
CA ILE A 5 16.50 2.37 10.78
C ILE A 5 17.48 2.07 11.92
N ILE A 6 18.76 1.84 11.60
CA ILE A 6 19.82 1.63 12.59
C ILE A 6 19.99 2.89 13.47
N LYS A 7 20.01 4.10 12.89
CA LYS A 7 20.05 5.34 13.67
C LYS A 7 18.88 5.52 14.64
N LEU A 8 17.67 5.17 14.22
CA LEU A 8 16.48 5.27 15.07
C LEU A 8 16.51 4.26 16.22
N TYR A 9 17.03 3.06 15.93
CA TYR A 9 17.28 2.06 16.95
C TYR A 9 18.25 2.59 18.02
N ASP A 10 19.39 3.13 17.59
CA ASP A 10 20.42 3.68 18.48
C ASP A 10 19.86 4.85 19.32
N GLU A 11 19.12 5.77 18.70
CA GLU A 11 18.49 6.89 19.42
C GLU A 11 17.40 6.45 20.42
N ALA A 12 16.62 5.43 20.08
CA ALA A 12 15.59 4.91 20.97
C ALA A 12 16.19 4.19 22.18
N GLU A 13 17.29 3.45 21.96
CA GLU A 13 18.08 2.81 23.01
C GLU A 13 18.72 3.86 23.93
N GLU A 14 19.35 4.89 23.37
CA GLU A 14 20.06 5.93 24.13
C GLU A 14 19.11 6.77 24.99
N LYS A 15 17.88 7.01 24.51
CA LYS A 15 16.85 7.78 25.22
C LYS A 15 15.96 6.92 26.14
N GLY A 16 16.14 5.60 26.15
CA GLY A 16 15.39 4.67 27.00
C GLY A 16 13.91 4.53 26.64
N PHE A 17 13.55 4.82 25.38
CA PHE A 17 12.17 4.65 24.90
C PHE A 17 11.92 3.21 24.44
N ASN A 18 10.64 2.84 24.30
CA ASN A 18 10.29 1.58 23.69
C ASN A 18 10.71 1.61 22.21
N VAL A 19 11.77 0.87 21.88
CA VAL A 19 12.37 0.82 20.55
C VAL A 19 11.34 0.41 19.49
N GLY A 20 10.44 -0.53 19.80
CA GLY A 20 9.40 -0.97 18.86
C GLY A 20 8.39 0.14 18.53
N GLU A 21 7.99 0.92 19.52
CA GLU A 21 7.05 2.03 19.36
C GLU A 21 7.71 3.22 18.66
N ALA A 22 8.94 3.57 19.05
CA ALA A 22 9.73 4.64 18.42
C ALA A 22 10.02 4.34 16.96
N ILE A 23 10.40 3.09 16.63
CA ILE A 23 10.57 2.66 15.25
C ILE A 23 9.22 2.70 14.54
N TYR A 24 8.12 2.19 15.10
CA TYR A 24 6.82 2.15 14.42
C TYR A 24 6.24 3.54 14.11
N GLU A 25 6.27 4.48 15.06
CA GLU A 25 5.73 5.83 14.85
C GLU A 25 6.60 6.66 13.89
N GLN A 26 7.91 6.46 13.92
CA GLN A 26 8.84 7.24 13.12
C GLN A 26 9.14 6.59 11.78
N SER A 27 9.12 5.27 11.65
CA SER A 27 9.39 4.54 10.40
C SER A 27 8.42 4.90 9.29
N PHE A 28 7.16 5.21 9.62
CA PHE A 28 6.20 5.72 8.62
C PHE A 28 6.62 7.08 8.03
N ARG A 29 7.43 7.87 8.74
CA ARG A 29 8.02 9.11 8.22
C ARG A 29 9.28 8.88 7.38
N PHE A 30 9.91 7.72 7.51
CA PHE A 30 11.12 7.30 6.79
C PHE A 30 10.88 6.22 5.73
N ALA A 31 9.64 5.72 5.61
CA ALA A 31 9.21 5.01 4.42
C ALA A 31 9.43 5.96 3.25
N ASP A 32 10.35 5.59 2.37
CA ASP A 32 10.77 6.42 1.24
C ASP A 32 9.51 6.91 0.52
N HIS A 33 9.23 8.21 0.62
CA HIS A 33 8.03 8.78 0.03
C HIS A 33 8.05 8.63 -1.50
N SER A 34 9.20 8.33 -2.10
CA SER A 34 9.28 7.95 -3.52
C SER A 34 8.58 6.61 -3.81
N LEU A 35 8.52 5.66 -2.86
CA LEU A 35 7.76 4.42 -2.99
C LEU A 35 6.24 4.63 -2.81
N LEU A 36 5.83 5.68 -2.09
CA LEU A 36 4.45 6.17 -2.06
C LEU A 36 4.05 6.88 -3.37
N LEU A 37 5.06 7.31 -4.14
CA LEU A 37 4.95 8.04 -5.40
C LEU A 37 5.38 7.18 -6.60
N ASP A 38 5.33 5.85 -6.50
CA ASP A 38 5.50 5.00 -7.67
C ASP A 38 4.39 5.33 -8.68
N GLU A 39 4.78 6.07 -9.71
CA GLU A 39 3.88 6.63 -10.71
C GLU A 39 3.19 5.51 -11.50
N ASP A 40 3.88 4.41 -11.76
CA ASP A 40 3.32 3.25 -12.45
C ASP A 40 2.25 2.56 -11.59
N CYS A 41 2.52 2.41 -10.29
CA CYS A 41 1.53 1.90 -9.35
C CYS A 41 0.31 2.83 -9.24
N GLN A 42 0.51 4.14 -9.17
CA GLN A 42 -0.59 5.11 -9.11
C GLN A 42 -1.41 5.14 -10.40
N ILE A 43 -0.76 5.04 -11.57
CA ILE A 43 -1.42 4.93 -12.87
C ILE A 43 -2.26 3.66 -12.90
N ARG A 44 -1.72 2.52 -12.46
CA ARG A 44 -2.45 1.24 -12.48
C ARG A 44 -3.67 1.25 -11.57
N ILE A 45 -3.57 1.88 -10.39
CA ILE A 45 -4.70 2.06 -9.47
C ILE A 45 -5.77 2.97 -10.10
N LYS A 46 -5.38 4.05 -10.78
CA LYS A 46 -6.31 4.94 -11.49
C LYS A 46 -7.02 4.21 -12.64
N GLU A 47 -6.28 3.43 -13.41
CA GLU A 47 -6.81 2.61 -14.50
C GLU A 47 -7.87 1.63 -13.98
N TYR A 48 -7.55 0.89 -12.93
CA TYR A 48 -8.49 0.00 -12.25
C TYR A 48 -9.75 0.72 -11.77
N ASN A 49 -9.59 1.87 -11.10
CA ASN A 49 -10.73 2.63 -10.58
C ASN A 49 -11.63 3.14 -11.70
N PHE A 50 -11.04 3.62 -12.80
CA PHE A 50 -11.78 4.06 -13.98
C PHE A 50 -12.57 2.89 -14.59
N CYS A 51 -11.90 1.75 -14.84
CA CYS A 51 -12.52 0.54 -15.35
C CYS A 51 -13.68 0.05 -14.47
N LYS A 52 -13.48 0.04 -13.14
CA LYS A 52 -14.49 -0.37 -12.17
C LYS A 52 -15.68 0.58 -12.11
N GLN A 53 -15.43 1.89 -12.12
CA GLN A 53 -16.49 2.90 -12.04
C GLN A 53 -17.36 2.94 -13.30
N PHE A 54 -16.74 2.83 -14.48
CA PHE A 54 -17.45 2.90 -15.76
C PHE A 54 -17.82 1.53 -16.34
N SER A 55 -17.51 0.44 -15.61
CA SER A 55 -17.72 -0.94 -16.07
C SER A 55 -17.14 -1.20 -17.47
N CYS A 56 -15.96 -0.61 -17.74
CA CYS A 56 -15.26 -0.75 -19.01
C CYS A 56 -13.99 -1.59 -18.85
N PRO A 57 -13.64 -2.41 -19.85
CA PRO A 57 -12.40 -3.17 -19.82
C PRO A 57 -11.19 -2.25 -20.01
N PRO A 58 -10.01 -2.59 -19.44
CA PRO A 58 -8.79 -1.78 -19.61
C PRO A 58 -8.27 -1.79 -21.05
N TYR A 59 -8.59 -2.85 -21.81
CA TYR A 59 -8.22 -3.03 -23.22
C TYR A 59 -9.44 -3.51 -24.02
N PRO A 60 -9.44 -3.37 -25.37
CA PRO A 60 -10.60 -3.71 -26.20
C PRO A 60 -11.05 -5.18 -26.09
N SER A 61 -10.13 -6.10 -25.79
CA SER A 61 -10.43 -7.51 -25.60
C SER A 61 -9.48 -8.14 -24.59
N LEU A 62 -9.90 -9.25 -23.96
CA LEU A 62 -9.07 -10.00 -23.01
C LEU A 62 -7.75 -10.52 -23.65
N LYS A 63 -7.75 -10.78 -24.96
CA LYS A 63 -6.55 -11.22 -25.68
C LYS A 63 -5.52 -10.09 -25.84
N GLU A 64 -6.00 -8.85 -25.85
CA GLU A 64 -5.18 -7.64 -25.94
C GLU A 64 -4.77 -7.12 -24.56
N THR A 65 -5.46 -7.55 -23.50
CA THR A 65 -5.07 -7.21 -22.13
C THR A 65 -3.75 -7.89 -21.75
N PRO A 66 -2.72 -7.13 -21.37
CA PRO A 66 -1.48 -7.71 -20.85
C PRO A 66 -1.75 -8.56 -19.59
N PRO A 67 -1.15 -9.75 -19.44
CA PRO A 67 -1.40 -10.63 -18.29
C PRO A 67 -1.14 -9.96 -16.94
N ASN A 68 -0.09 -9.14 -16.84
CA ASN A 68 0.22 -8.37 -15.64
C ASN A 68 -0.88 -7.38 -15.26
N VAL A 69 -1.62 -6.81 -16.21
CA VAL A 69 -2.75 -5.92 -15.91
C VAL A 69 -3.88 -6.67 -15.22
N VAL A 70 -4.15 -7.91 -15.68
CA VAL A 70 -5.17 -8.76 -15.07
C VAL A 70 -4.79 -9.11 -13.63
N ASP A 71 -3.55 -9.55 -13.43
CA ASP A 71 -3.04 -9.92 -12.11
C ASP A 71 -3.05 -8.72 -11.15
N ASP A 72 -2.59 -7.55 -11.61
CA ASP A 72 -2.56 -6.33 -10.81
C ASP A 72 -3.98 -5.88 -10.42
N PHE A 73 -4.96 -5.96 -11.33
CA PHE A 73 -6.36 -5.63 -11.01
C PHE A 73 -6.95 -6.57 -9.96
N LEU A 74 -6.62 -7.87 -10.04
CA LEU A 74 -7.07 -8.86 -9.05
C LEU A 74 -6.45 -8.59 -7.68
N ILE A 75 -5.16 -8.27 -7.62
CA ILE A 75 -4.47 -7.92 -6.37
C ILE A 75 -5.10 -6.67 -5.75
N ILE A 76 -5.33 -5.62 -6.55
CA ILE A 76 -5.95 -4.38 -6.07
C ILE A 76 -7.35 -4.66 -5.48
N GLU A 77 -8.17 -5.47 -6.16
CA GLU A 77 -9.51 -5.84 -5.68
C GLU A 77 -9.45 -6.64 -4.36
N GLN A 78 -8.53 -7.60 -4.25
CA GLN A 78 -8.36 -8.40 -3.04
C GLN A 78 -7.95 -7.53 -1.85
N GLU A 79 -6.94 -6.68 -2.01
CA GLU A 79 -6.46 -5.80 -0.95
C GLU A 79 -7.51 -4.77 -0.52
N TYR A 80 -8.26 -4.23 -1.48
CA TYR A 80 -9.37 -3.33 -1.18
C TYR A 80 -10.44 -4.00 -0.30
N ASN A 81 -10.83 -5.23 -0.65
CA ASN A 81 -11.81 -5.99 0.11
C ASN A 81 -11.30 -6.40 1.50
N LEU A 82 -10.02 -6.76 1.62
CA LEU A 82 -9.38 -7.03 2.91
C LEU A 82 -9.38 -5.78 3.81
N CYS A 83 -9.05 -4.61 3.25
CA CYS A 83 -9.08 -3.33 3.96
C CYS A 83 -10.50 -2.99 4.46
N ILE A 84 -11.51 -3.16 3.62
CA ILE A 84 -12.91 -2.97 4.01
C ILE A 84 -13.32 -3.94 5.11
N ALA A 85 -13.00 -5.23 4.97
CA ALA A 85 -13.33 -6.24 5.95
C ALA A 85 -12.69 -5.94 7.33
N LYS A 86 -11.44 -5.46 7.36
CA LYS A 86 -10.79 -5.00 8.59
C LYS A 86 -11.53 -3.82 9.22
N LYS A 87 -11.88 -2.79 8.44
CA LYS A 87 -12.66 -1.64 8.92
C LYS A 87 -14.01 -2.03 9.50
N HIS A 88 -14.70 -3.00 8.91
CA HIS A 88 -15.96 -3.50 9.44
C HIS A 88 -15.79 -4.26 10.77
N LYS A 89 -14.72 -5.06 10.91
CA LYS A 89 -14.41 -5.74 12.18
C LYS A 89 -14.10 -4.75 13.30
N GLU A 90 -13.35 -3.69 13.00
CA GLU A 90 -13.02 -2.64 13.97
C GLU A 90 -14.28 -1.89 14.44
N LYS A 91 -15.20 -1.56 13.53
CA LYS A 91 -16.49 -0.92 13.89
C LYS A 91 -17.45 -1.84 14.64
N SER A 92 -17.32 -3.16 14.49
CA SER A 92 -18.14 -4.13 15.20
C SER A 92 -17.62 -4.44 16.61
N ASN A 93 -16.36 -4.10 16.90
CA ASN A 93 -15.68 -4.32 18.18
C ASN A 93 -15.56 -3.04 19.02
N ALA A 94 -16.07 -1.91 18.54
CA ALA A 94 -16.16 -0.61 19.22
C ALA A 94 -17.60 -0.35 19.67
#